data_AF-A0A286F8P8-F1
#
_entry.id   AF-A0A286F8P8-F1
#
_cell.length_a   1.000
_cell.length_b   1.000
_cell.length_c   1.000
_cell.angle_alpha   90.00
_cell.angle_beta   90.00
_cell.angle_gamma   90.00
#
_symmetry.space_group_name_H-M   'P 1'
#
loop_
_entity.id
_entity.type
_entity.pdbx_description
1 polymer ?
#
loop_
_entity_poly.entity_id
_entity_poly.type
_entity_poly.pdbx_seq_one_letter_code
_entity_poly.pdbx_strand_id
1 'polypeptide(L)'
;MRKLIHPLTLMLLLTVFLTPALRVRGGNPGTAQVVAVDEEYDRYRKRGDDLFKEGKYLEARRQYQNCLEVPGFENDTYAKEQIQECTTGLTLRKQADDAIRQGKGAEALKLMNQLLNLNPDDLITKGQFADYYEREGNQFFNQKQYVAARESYTKALNYTNTRQETLRLQIQTIDSISRPSKQVGLKVVTGLVAVGAGAYALLLRNDYNTKLSALNQISQTADPTGSGTIDTPDAYRQYNEAYRAAEAAQQKNGLFKACVGVAAVATVAELYLLLHKPKPKTTALQWKPSSQSWGLAIGYTF
;
A
#
# COMPACT_ATOMS: atom_id res chain seq x y z
N MET A 1 -60.77 3.31 18.60
CA MET A 1 -61.46 2.24 19.34
C MET A 1 -60.50 1.10 19.65
N ARG A 2 -59.95 1.14 20.88
CA ARG A 2 -59.68 0.02 21.79
C ARG A 2 -59.54 -1.39 21.18
N LYS A 3 -58.30 -1.90 21.17
CA LYS A 3 -57.99 -3.34 21.30
C LYS A 3 -56.95 -3.43 22.44
N LEU A 4 -57.42 -3.67 23.66
CA LEU A 4 -57.51 -4.99 24.30
C LEU A 4 -56.12 -5.61 24.52
N ILE A 5 -55.56 -5.22 25.66
CA ILE A 5 -54.46 -5.87 26.36
C ILE A 5 -54.96 -7.28 26.71
N HIS A 6 -54.30 -8.32 26.20
CA HIS A 6 -54.60 -9.70 26.56
C HIS A 6 -53.87 -10.07 27.86
N PRO A 7 -54.58 -10.48 28.92
CA PRO A 7 -54.00 -10.98 30.15
C PRO A 7 -53.81 -12.49 30.01
N LEU A 8 -52.58 -12.95 29.80
CA LEU A 8 -52.27 -14.40 29.81
C LEU A 8 -50.87 -14.68 30.38
N THR A 9 -50.54 -13.96 31.45
CA THR A 9 -49.34 -14.18 32.27
C THR A 9 -49.66 -14.00 33.76
N LEU A 10 -50.84 -14.49 34.19
CA LEU A 10 -51.24 -14.52 35.59
C LEU A 10 -52.11 -15.76 35.88
N MET A 11 -51.52 -16.95 35.80
CA MET A 11 -51.95 -18.12 36.57
C MET A 11 -51.00 -19.29 36.31
N LEU A 12 -49.98 -19.43 37.15
CA LEU A 12 -49.50 -20.75 37.54
C LEU A 12 -48.76 -20.62 38.88
N LEU A 13 -49.55 -20.48 39.94
CA LEU A 13 -49.10 -20.64 41.31
C LEU A 13 -49.93 -21.78 41.90
N LEU A 14 -49.21 -22.76 42.43
CA LEU A 14 -49.62 -23.66 43.52
C LEU A 14 -50.36 -24.98 43.18
N THR A 15 -49.60 -26.07 43.06
CA THR A 15 -49.88 -27.41 43.65
C THR A 15 -48.53 -28.15 43.75
N VAL A 16 -47.78 -28.02 44.85
CA VAL A 16 -47.66 -29.00 45.95
C VAL A 16 -47.73 -30.47 45.51
N PHE A 17 -46.56 -31.08 45.34
CA PHE A 17 -46.36 -32.49 45.66
C PHE A 17 -45.22 -32.59 46.68
N LEU A 18 -45.59 -33.12 47.86
CA LEU A 18 -44.68 -33.68 48.85
C LEU A 18 -43.74 -34.70 48.18
N THR A 19 -42.44 -34.54 48.38
CA THR A 19 -41.47 -35.63 48.29
C THR A 19 -40.55 -35.59 49.50
N PRO A 20 -40.12 -36.77 50.01
CA PRO A 20 -39.50 -36.88 51.31
C PRO A 20 -38.08 -36.32 51.30
N ALA A 21 -37.67 -35.80 52.45
CA ALA A 21 -36.31 -35.42 52.76
C ALA A 21 -35.33 -36.58 52.46
N LEU A 22 -34.71 -36.54 51.29
CA LEU A 22 -33.42 -37.17 51.09
C LEU A 22 -32.43 -36.38 51.95
N ARG A 23 -32.12 -36.95 53.13
CA ARG A 23 -30.96 -36.58 53.93
C ARG A 23 -29.77 -36.52 52.99
N VAL A 24 -29.29 -35.31 52.73
CA VAL A 24 -27.94 -35.08 52.20
C VAL A 24 -27.00 -35.66 53.24
N ARG A 25 -26.59 -36.89 52.97
CA ARG A 25 -25.47 -37.59 53.59
C ARG A 25 -24.27 -36.68 53.38
N GLY A 26 -23.69 -36.21 54.49
CA GLY A 26 -22.68 -35.16 54.54
C GLY A 26 -21.71 -35.20 53.37
N GLY A 27 -21.84 -34.25 52.46
CA GLY A 27 -20.71 -33.79 51.68
C GLY A 27 -19.69 -33.29 52.68
N ASN A 28 -18.55 -33.98 52.76
CA ASN A 28 -17.46 -33.62 53.65
C ASN A 28 -17.18 -32.12 53.43
N PRO A 29 -17.25 -31.23 54.44
CA PRO A 29 -17.07 -29.79 54.26
C PRO A 29 -15.75 -29.44 53.55
N GLY A 30 -14.75 -30.32 53.62
CA GLY A 30 -13.51 -30.21 52.85
C GLY A 30 -13.67 -30.30 51.32
N THR A 31 -14.68 -30.97 50.76
CA THR A 31 -14.83 -31.09 49.29
C THR A 31 -15.42 -29.85 48.64
N ALA A 32 -16.42 -29.21 49.25
CA ALA A 32 -16.96 -27.94 48.76
C ALA A 32 -15.96 -26.79 48.94
N GLN A 33 -15.16 -26.84 50.01
CA GLN A 33 -14.12 -25.86 50.28
C GLN A 33 -12.94 -25.99 49.30
N VAL A 34 -12.50 -27.21 48.97
CA VAL A 34 -11.43 -27.45 47.97
C VAL A 34 -11.83 -26.99 46.57
N VAL A 35 -13.06 -27.31 46.11
CA VAL A 35 -13.53 -26.88 44.77
C VAL A 35 -13.62 -25.35 44.66
N ALA A 36 -14.09 -24.66 45.71
CA ALA A 36 -14.17 -23.19 45.70
C ALA A 36 -12.79 -22.51 45.71
N VAL A 37 -11.80 -23.10 46.39
CA VAL A 37 -10.41 -22.62 46.43
C VAL A 37 -9.76 -22.79 45.04
N ASP A 38 -10.00 -23.91 44.37
CA ASP A 38 -9.50 -24.16 43.01
C ASP A 38 -10.11 -23.18 41.98
N GLU A 39 -11.42 -22.89 42.08
CA GLU A 39 -12.09 -21.91 41.20
C GLU A 39 -11.55 -20.48 41.39
N GLU A 40 -11.21 -20.09 42.62
CA GLU A 40 -10.63 -18.79 42.91
C GLU A 40 -9.22 -18.64 42.35
N TYR A 41 -8.36 -19.65 42.54
CA TYR A 41 -7.02 -19.70 41.94
C TYR A 41 -7.11 -19.59 40.40
N ASP A 42 -7.95 -20.41 39.77
CA ASP A 42 -8.10 -20.42 38.31
C ASP A 42 -8.54 -19.07 37.75
N ARG A 43 -9.42 -18.38 38.47
CA ARG A 43 -9.87 -17.04 38.10
C ARG A 43 -8.74 -16.02 38.14
N TYR A 44 -7.93 -16.00 39.21
CA TYR A 44 -6.79 -15.09 39.31
C TYR A 44 -5.74 -15.40 38.26
N ARG A 45 -5.41 -16.68 38.08
CA ARG A 45 -4.47 -17.16 37.06
C ARG A 45 -4.86 -16.70 35.67
N LYS A 46 -6.08 -17.03 35.24
CA LYS A 46 -6.58 -16.65 33.91
C LYS A 46 -6.54 -15.15 33.68
N ARG A 47 -6.95 -14.35 34.68
CA ARG A 47 -6.90 -12.90 34.58
C ARG A 47 -5.46 -12.36 34.52
N GLY A 48 -4.54 -12.97 35.26
CA GLY A 48 -3.11 -12.70 35.17
C GLY A 48 -2.58 -12.93 33.76
N ASP A 49 -2.91 -14.08 33.17
CA ASP A 49 -2.46 -14.49 31.83
C ASP A 49 -2.99 -13.56 30.74
N ASP A 50 -4.28 -13.20 30.82
CA ASP A 50 -4.90 -12.28 29.86
C ASP A 50 -4.24 -10.89 29.95
N LEU A 51 -4.02 -10.39 31.18
CA LEU A 51 -3.31 -9.12 31.40
C LEU A 51 -1.86 -9.19 30.94
N PHE A 52 -1.17 -10.32 31.16
CA PHE A 52 0.20 -10.53 30.71
C PHE A 52 0.27 -10.47 29.19
N LYS A 53 -0.59 -11.19 28.46
CA LYS A 53 -0.68 -11.12 26.99
C LYS A 53 -0.92 -9.71 26.48
N GLU A 54 -1.78 -8.93 27.14
CA GLU A 54 -1.99 -7.52 26.79
C GLU A 54 -0.78 -6.62 27.09
N GLY A 55 0.23 -7.13 27.77
CA GLY A 55 1.40 -6.40 28.23
C GLY A 55 1.16 -5.61 29.51
N LYS A 56 0.05 -5.80 30.22
CA LYS A 56 -0.28 -5.10 31.47
C LYS A 56 0.42 -5.75 32.67
N TYR A 57 1.76 -5.73 32.64
CA TYR A 57 2.60 -6.47 33.58
C TYR A 57 2.37 -6.11 35.05
N LEU A 58 2.02 -4.86 35.38
CA LEU A 58 1.79 -4.46 36.77
C LEU A 58 0.51 -5.13 37.31
N GLU A 59 -0.56 -5.08 36.53
CA GLU A 59 -1.85 -5.68 36.86
C GLU A 59 -1.78 -7.20 36.83
N ALA A 60 -1.08 -7.78 35.86
CA ALA A 60 -0.82 -9.22 35.76
C ALA A 60 -0.07 -9.72 37.00
N ARG A 61 1.03 -9.05 37.37
CA ARG A 61 1.80 -9.38 38.59
C ARG A 61 0.92 -9.39 39.83
N ARG A 62 0.02 -8.42 39.98
CA ARG A 62 -0.92 -8.39 41.10
C ARG A 62 -1.87 -9.58 41.10
N GLN A 63 -2.38 -10.01 39.94
CA GLN A 63 -3.22 -11.21 39.88
C GLN A 63 -2.44 -12.48 40.27
N TYR A 64 -1.20 -12.62 39.81
CA TYR A 64 -0.37 -13.76 40.22
C TYR A 64 -0.01 -13.71 41.71
N GLN A 65 0.17 -12.53 42.30
CA GLN A 65 0.31 -12.38 43.75
C GLN A 65 -0.94 -12.88 44.48
N ASN A 66 -2.14 -12.53 44.00
CA ASN A 66 -3.39 -13.05 44.55
C ASN A 66 -3.46 -14.59 44.46
N CYS A 67 -2.92 -15.23 43.42
CA CYS A 67 -2.85 -16.69 43.34
C CYS A 67 -2.09 -17.30 44.53
N LEU A 68 -1.00 -16.65 44.97
CA LEU A 68 -0.19 -17.09 46.12
C LEU A 68 -0.86 -16.80 47.47
N GLU A 69 -1.91 -15.97 47.49
CA GLU A 69 -2.72 -15.71 48.68
C GLU A 69 -3.86 -16.73 48.84
N VAL A 70 -4.14 -17.55 47.80
CA VAL A 70 -5.14 -18.61 47.86
C VAL A 70 -4.61 -19.76 48.73
N PRO A 71 -5.36 -20.22 49.75
CA PRO A 71 -4.92 -21.28 50.65
C PRO A 71 -4.53 -22.57 49.90
N GLY A 72 -3.33 -23.08 50.17
CA GLY A 72 -2.79 -24.28 49.50
C GLY A 72 -1.99 -24.00 48.22
N PHE A 73 -1.93 -22.74 47.76
CA PHE A 73 -1.19 -22.32 46.56
C PHE A 73 -0.05 -21.34 46.85
N GLU A 74 0.34 -21.17 48.12
CA GLU A 74 1.36 -20.20 48.56
C GLU A 74 2.74 -20.44 47.93
N ASN A 75 2.97 -21.67 47.48
CA ASN A 75 4.20 -22.11 46.84
C ASN A 75 4.04 -22.48 45.37
N ASP A 76 2.97 -22.04 44.71
CA ASP A 76 2.75 -22.29 43.29
C ASP A 76 3.93 -21.76 42.44
N THR A 77 4.61 -22.69 41.77
CA THR A 77 5.78 -22.39 40.93
C THR A 77 5.38 -21.49 39.77
N TYR A 78 4.21 -21.75 39.16
CA TYR A 78 3.73 -21.02 38.00
C TYR A 78 3.54 -19.54 38.31
N ALA A 79 2.76 -19.20 39.36
CA ALA A 79 2.54 -17.83 39.76
C ALA A 79 3.84 -17.11 40.15
N LYS A 80 4.79 -17.79 40.80
CA LYS A 80 6.10 -17.21 41.15
C LYS A 80 6.95 -16.88 39.91
N GLU A 81 7.02 -17.79 38.93
CA GLU A 81 7.70 -17.55 37.66
C GLU A 81 7.07 -16.38 36.90
N GLN A 82 5.75 -16.35 36.81
CA GLN A 82 5.02 -15.27 36.14
C GLN A 82 5.20 -13.90 36.82
N ILE A 83 5.28 -13.85 38.15
CA ILE A 83 5.64 -12.62 38.88
C ILE A 83 7.03 -12.11 38.48
N GLN A 84 7.98 -13.02 38.30
CA GLN A 84 9.34 -12.68 37.88
C GLN A 84 9.40 -12.18 36.44
N GLU A 85 8.68 -12.84 35.53
CA GLU A 85 8.53 -12.39 34.14
C GLU A 85 7.88 -11.00 34.07
N CYS A 86 6.78 -10.78 34.80
CA CYS A 86 6.16 -9.45 34.90
C CYS A 86 7.13 -8.38 35.40
N THR A 87 7.95 -8.70 36.39
CA THR A 87 8.95 -7.77 36.96
C THR A 87 10.04 -7.44 35.94
N THR A 88 10.44 -8.41 35.13
CA THR A 88 11.36 -8.22 34.01
C THR A 88 10.73 -7.33 32.93
N GLY A 89 9.48 -7.61 32.54
CA GLY A 89 8.72 -6.83 31.57
C GLY A 89 8.55 -5.36 32.01
N LEU A 90 8.22 -5.11 33.28
CA LEU A 90 8.13 -3.76 33.83
C LEU A 90 9.45 -2.98 33.74
N THR A 91 10.57 -3.66 34.03
CA THR A 91 11.90 -3.06 33.98
C THR A 91 12.29 -2.69 32.54
N LEU A 92 12.11 -3.63 31.61
CA LEU A 92 12.38 -3.40 30.19
C LEU A 92 11.52 -2.28 29.62
N ARG A 93 10.22 -2.24 29.97
CA ARG A 93 9.32 -1.18 29.51
C ARG A 93 9.75 0.19 30.01
N LYS A 94 10.08 0.30 31.30
CA LYS A 94 10.58 1.55 31.87
C LYS A 94 11.84 2.04 31.12
N GLN A 95 12.78 1.13 30.86
CA GLN A 95 14.00 1.46 30.11
C GLN A 95 13.69 1.89 28.67
N ALA A 96 12.76 1.21 28.00
CA ALA A 96 12.33 1.58 26.64
C ALA A 96 11.71 2.99 26.62
N ASP A 97 10.82 3.28 27.56
CA ASP A 97 10.16 4.59 27.70
C ASP A 97 11.18 5.70 28.04
N ASP A 98 12.18 5.41 28.86
CA ASP A 98 13.31 6.31 29.15
C ASP A 98 14.14 6.58 27.88
N ALA A 99 14.46 5.54 27.11
CA ALA A 99 15.22 5.67 25.86
C ALA A 99 14.46 6.49 24.80
N ILE A 100 13.14 6.29 24.67
CA ILE A 100 12.28 7.10 23.79
C ILE A 100 12.32 8.57 24.20
N ARG A 101 12.15 8.87 25.51
CA ARG A 101 12.19 10.25 26.02
C ARG A 101 13.53 10.93 25.81
N GLN A 102 14.62 10.16 25.83
CA GLN A 102 15.97 10.66 25.57
C GLN A 102 16.31 10.77 24.07
N GLY A 103 15.38 10.41 23.17
CA GLY A 103 15.61 10.41 21.72
C GLY A 103 16.53 9.29 21.24
N LYS A 104 16.81 8.28 22.08
CA LYS A 104 17.66 7.13 21.75
C LYS A 104 16.86 6.04 21.04
N GLY A 105 16.37 6.33 19.84
CA GLY A 105 15.45 5.46 19.09
C GLY A 105 15.96 4.02 18.88
N ALA A 106 17.24 3.85 18.51
CA ALA A 106 17.83 2.52 18.32
C ALA A 106 17.87 1.68 19.60
N GLU A 107 18.17 2.31 20.74
CA GLU A 107 18.17 1.65 22.05
C GLU A 107 16.74 1.26 22.46
N ALA A 108 15.78 2.17 22.25
CA ALA A 108 14.36 1.89 22.49
C ALA A 108 13.85 0.69 21.69
N LEU A 109 14.15 0.62 20.39
CA LEU A 109 13.75 -0.51 19.53
C LEU A 109 14.35 -1.84 20.01
N LYS A 110 15.61 -1.83 20.47
CA LYS A 110 16.25 -3.02 21.04
C LYS A 110 15.52 -3.50 22.30
N LEU A 111 15.21 -2.60 23.21
CA LEU A 111 14.49 -2.91 24.46
C LEU A 111 13.06 -3.39 24.17
N MET A 112 12.37 -2.78 23.21
CA MET A 112 11.05 -3.21 22.76
C MET A 112 11.08 -4.59 22.09
N ASN A 113 12.15 -4.91 21.36
CA ASN A 113 12.31 -6.26 20.82
C ASN A 113 12.55 -7.30 21.94
N GLN A 114 13.28 -6.93 23.00
CA GLN A 114 13.42 -7.78 24.18
C GLN A 114 12.07 -8.01 24.88
N LEU A 115 11.20 -6.99 24.95
CA LEU A 115 9.83 -7.15 25.45
C LEU A 115 9.01 -8.13 24.60
N LEU A 116 9.06 -8.03 23.27
CA LEU A 116 8.35 -8.97 22.40
C LEU A 116 8.95 -10.38 22.41
N ASN A 117 10.23 -10.54 22.74
CA ASN A 117 10.83 -11.85 22.97
C ASN A 117 10.35 -12.48 24.29
N LEU A 118 10.17 -11.66 25.33
CA LEU A 118 9.58 -12.09 26.61
C LEU A 118 8.09 -12.42 26.42
N ASN A 119 7.37 -11.60 25.67
CA ASN A 119 5.94 -11.71 25.44
C ASN A 119 5.57 -11.28 24.01
N PRO A 120 5.48 -12.25 23.08
CA PRO A 120 5.15 -11.98 21.68
C PRO A 120 3.77 -11.36 21.47
N ASP A 121 2.88 -11.46 22.45
CA ASP A 121 1.51 -10.95 22.37
C ASP A 121 1.34 -9.54 22.92
N ASP A 122 2.38 -8.95 23.54
CA ASP A 122 2.34 -7.63 24.18
C ASP A 122 1.78 -6.54 23.25
N LEU A 123 0.48 -6.26 23.41
CA LEU A 123 -0.26 -5.33 22.55
C LEU A 123 0.22 -3.90 22.74
N ILE A 124 0.68 -3.55 23.94
CA ILE A 124 1.20 -2.21 24.25
C ILE A 124 2.51 -2.01 23.49
N THR A 125 3.45 -2.95 23.56
CA THR A 125 4.73 -2.84 22.86
C THR A 125 4.59 -2.92 21.35
N LYS A 126 3.68 -3.75 20.83
CA LYS A 126 3.30 -3.72 19.40
C LYS A 126 2.78 -2.33 18.99
N GLY A 127 1.90 -1.74 19.79
CA GLY A 127 1.42 -0.36 19.58
C GLY A 127 2.55 0.66 19.55
N GLN A 128 3.51 0.58 20.48
CA GLN A 128 4.67 1.45 20.52
C GLN A 128 5.56 1.29 19.27
N PHE A 129 5.75 0.07 18.74
CA PHE A 129 6.49 -0.15 17.47
C PHE A 129 5.78 0.53 16.30
N ALA A 130 4.45 0.38 16.22
CA ALA A 130 3.67 1.04 15.19
C ALA A 130 3.79 2.57 15.30
N ASP A 131 3.67 3.15 16.50
CA ASP A 131 3.83 4.60 16.74
C ASP A 131 5.23 5.10 16.33
N TYR A 132 6.27 4.34 16.66
CA TYR A 132 7.65 4.69 16.32
C TYR A 132 7.82 4.79 14.80
N TYR A 133 7.47 3.73 14.07
CA TYR A 133 7.64 3.67 12.62
C TYR A 133 6.69 4.61 11.87
N GLU A 134 5.49 4.86 12.40
CA GLU A 134 4.57 5.87 11.86
C GLU A 134 5.18 7.28 11.96
N ARG A 135 5.76 7.66 13.10
CA ARG A 135 6.46 8.95 13.25
C ARG A 135 7.66 9.07 12.32
N GLU A 136 8.47 8.03 12.22
CA GLU A 136 9.62 8.00 11.31
C GLU A 136 9.18 8.14 9.84
N GLY A 137 8.12 7.41 9.45
CA GLY A 137 7.53 7.52 8.12
C GLY A 137 7.01 8.92 7.82
N ASN A 138 6.32 9.56 8.78
CA ASN A 138 5.85 10.93 8.66
C ASN A 138 7.01 11.92 8.50
N GLN A 139 8.12 11.72 9.23
CA GLN A 139 9.33 12.53 9.09
C GLN A 139 9.93 12.41 7.69
N PHE A 140 10.11 11.18 7.18
CA PHE A 140 10.60 10.96 5.82
C PHE A 140 9.66 11.51 4.76
N PHE A 141 8.36 11.39 4.96
CA PHE A 141 7.35 11.93 4.05
C PHE A 141 7.46 13.45 3.94
N ASN A 142 7.59 14.15 5.07
CA ASN A 142 7.78 15.60 5.13
C ASN A 142 9.10 16.04 4.45
N GLN A 143 10.13 15.19 4.49
CA GLN A 143 11.40 15.40 3.79
C GLN A 143 11.36 15.00 2.31
N LYS A 144 10.19 14.59 1.79
CA LYS A 144 9.99 14.06 0.43
C LYS A 144 10.79 12.80 0.11
N GLN A 145 11.28 12.11 1.15
CA GLN A 145 11.96 10.82 1.04
C GLN A 145 10.91 9.70 0.99
N TYR A 146 10.13 9.67 -0.09
CA TYR A 146 8.93 8.83 -0.17
C TYR A 146 9.21 7.32 -0.08
N VAL A 147 10.36 6.86 -0.60
CA VAL A 147 10.76 5.44 -0.49
C VAL A 147 11.00 5.04 0.96
N ALA A 148 11.75 5.85 1.71
CA ALA A 148 12.00 5.63 3.13
C ALA A 148 10.69 5.73 3.95
N ALA A 149 9.86 6.73 3.64
CA ALA A 149 8.54 6.88 4.28
C ALA A 149 7.66 5.63 4.09
N ARG A 150 7.62 5.11 2.86
CA ARG A 150 6.86 3.89 2.53
C ARG A 150 7.37 2.69 3.31
N GLU A 151 8.69 2.54 3.43
CA GLU A 151 9.30 1.45 4.20
C GLU A 151 8.90 1.54 5.68
N SER A 152 9.01 2.72 6.30
CA SER A 152 8.61 2.92 7.70
C SER A 152 7.11 2.66 7.91
N TYR A 153 6.20 3.14 7.05
CA TYR A 153 4.78 2.80 7.16
C TYR A 153 4.50 1.30 6.99
N THR A 154 5.27 0.62 6.13
CA THR A 154 5.16 -0.83 5.97
C THR A 154 5.59 -1.56 7.24
N LYS A 155 6.68 -1.12 7.89
CA LYS A 155 7.08 -1.66 9.19
C LYS A 155 6.00 -1.44 10.25
N ALA A 156 5.40 -0.24 10.30
CA ALA A 156 4.32 0.05 11.25
C ALA A 156 3.13 -0.91 11.09
N LEU A 157 2.75 -1.26 9.85
CA LEU A 157 1.66 -2.20 9.55
C LEU A 157 1.87 -3.60 10.13
N ASN A 158 3.11 -4.04 10.30
CA ASN A 158 3.41 -5.36 10.88
C ASN A 158 3.07 -5.45 12.38
N TYR A 159 2.90 -4.32 13.05
CA TYR A 159 2.68 -4.25 14.50
C TYR A 159 1.30 -3.72 14.89
N THR A 160 0.44 -3.34 13.93
CA THR A 160 -0.91 -2.82 14.23
C THR A 160 -1.98 -3.37 13.31
N ASN A 161 -3.13 -3.68 13.91
CA ASN A 161 -4.36 -4.03 13.20
C ASN A 161 -5.38 -2.88 13.20
N THR A 162 -5.33 -1.98 14.18
CA THR A 162 -6.32 -0.91 14.36
C THR A 162 -6.10 0.28 13.44
N ARG A 163 -4.87 0.50 12.97
CA ARG A 163 -4.47 1.65 12.12
C ARG A 163 -4.10 1.25 10.69
N GLN A 164 -4.51 0.06 10.26
CA GLN A 164 -4.11 -0.42 8.94
C GLN A 164 -4.63 0.46 7.80
N GLU A 165 -5.86 0.94 7.91
CA GLU A 165 -6.46 1.76 6.86
C GLU A 165 -5.71 3.07 6.66
N THR A 166 -5.41 3.79 7.74
CA THR A 166 -4.70 5.08 7.68
C THR A 166 -3.29 4.91 7.12
N LEU A 167 -2.54 3.89 7.58
CA LEU A 167 -1.20 3.58 7.07
C LEU A 167 -1.23 3.15 5.60
N ARG A 168 -2.21 2.35 5.18
CA ARG A 168 -2.40 1.97 3.77
C ARG A 168 -2.71 3.18 2.89
N LEU A 169 -3.54 4.12 3.36
CA LEU A 169 -3.81 5.36 2.64
C LEU A 169 -2.55 6.21 2.48
N GLN A 170 -1.69 6.27 3.49
CA GLN A 170 -0.41 6.98 3.38
C GLN A 170 0.52 6.32 2.35
N ILE A 171 0.62 4.98 2.34
CA ILE A 171 1.38 4.23 1.33
C ILE A 171 0.80 4.47 -0.07
N GLN A 172 -0.52 4.41 -0.22
CA GLN A 172 -1.18 4.67 -1.50
C GLN A 172 -0.94 6.11 -1.99
N THR A 173 -0.91 7.07 -1.06
CA THR A 173 -0.57 8.47 -1.37
C THR A 173 0.84 8.55 -1.92
N ILE A 174 1.81 7.90 -1.27
CA ILE A 174 3.19 7.80 -1.76
C ILE A 174 3.25 7.17 -3.16
N ASP A 175 2.56 6.05 -3.38
CA ASP A 175 2.54 5.36 -4.67
C ASP A 175 1.93 6.25 -5.76
N SER A 176 0.93 7.06 -5.43
CA SER A 176 0.32 8.01 -6.37
C SER A 176 1.27 9.16 -6.76
N ILE A 177 2.06 9.65 -5.81
CA ILE A 177 3.08 10.70 -6.02
C ILE A 177 4.25 10.14 -6.84
N SER A 178 4.63 8.89 -6.58
CA SER A 178 5.81 8.24 -7.17
C SER A 178 5.54 7.69 -8.57
N ARG A 179 4.27 7.56 -8.98
CA ARG A 179 3.93 7.16 -10.34
C ARG A 179 4.24 8.30 -11.31
N PRO A 180 5.03 8.08 -12.37
CA PRO A 180 5.13 9.06 -13.44
C PRO A 180 3.72 9.28 -13.99
N SER A 181 3.30 10.55 -14.10
CA SER A 181 1.98 10.84 -14.62
C SER A 181 1.85 10.21 -16.01
N LYS A 182 0.71 9.56 -16.31
CA LYS A 182 0.47 8.94 -17.64
C LYS A 182 0.74 9.90 -18.81
N GLN A 183 0.71 11.21 -18.54
CA GLN A 183 0.98 12.29 -19.50
C GLN A 183 2.46 12.43 -19.84
N VAL A 184 3.38 12.17 -18.90
CA VAL A 184 4.82 12.18 -19.19
C VAL A 184 5.14 11.03 -20.14
N GLY A 185 4.59 9.83 -19.88
CA GLY A 185 4.72 8.70 -20.79
C GLY A 185 4.18 8.98 -22.19
N LEU A 186 2.97 9.58 -22.27
CA LEU A 186 2.36 9.93 -23.56
C LEU A 186 3.19 10.97 -24.34
N LYS A 187 3.68 12.03 -23.66
CA LYS A 187 4.49 13.09 -24.29
C LYS A 187 5.82 12.56 -24.83
N VAL A 188 6.49 11.69 -24.05
CA VAL A 188 7.76 11.08 -24.47
C VAL A 188 7.55 10.16 -25.67
N VAL A 189 6.49 9.35 -25.68
CA VAL A 189 6.18 8.46 -26.81
C VAL A 189 5.84 9.25 -28.07
N THR A 190 5.01 10.31 -27.99
CA THR A 190 4.66 11.12 -29.17
C THR A 190 5.87 11.85 -29.74
N GLY A 191 6.74 12.41 -28.89
CA GLY A 191 7.97 13.07 -29.33
C GLY A 191 8.94 12.09 -30.01
N LEU A 192 9.11 10.89 -29.46
CA LEU A 192 10.00 9.87 -30.05
C LEU A 192 9.49 9.38 -31.41
N VAL A 193 8.17 9.18 -31.57
CA VAL A 193 7.56 8.83 -32.85
C VAL A 193 7.75 9.94 -33.89
N ALA A 194 7.57 11.21 -33.50
CA ALA A 194 7.77 12.36 -34.38
C ALA A 194 9.20 12.44 -34.92
N VAL A 195 10.19 12.33 -34.02
CA VAL A 195 11.61 12.37 -34.38
C VAL A 195 12.00 11.18 -35.25
N GLY A 196 11.59 9.97 -34.87
CA GLY A 196 11.89 8.74 -35.62
C GLY A 196 11.32 8.76 -37.04
N ALA A 197 10.04 9.13 -37.18
CA ALA A 197 9.39 9.23 -38.49
C ALA A 197 9.99 10.35 -39.35
N GLY A 198 10.32 11.50 -38.77
CA GLY A 198 10.96 12.62 -39.46
C GLY A 198 12.36 12.28 -39.97
N ALA A 199 13.20 11.67 -39.13
CA ALA A 199 14.54 11.23 -39.51
C ALA A 199 14.50 10.19 -40.65
N TYR A 200 13.60 9.22 -40.56
CA TYR A 200 13.44 8.21 -41.61
C TYR A 200 12.94 8.82 -42.94
N ALA A 201 12.04 9.81 -42.89
CA ALA A 201 11.61 10.54 -44.08
C ALA A 201 12.77 11.29 -44.75
N LEU A 202 13.67 11.92 -43.98
CA LEU A 202 14.86 12.58 -44.51
C LEU A 202 15.81 11.60 -45.20
N LEU A 203 16.02 10.41 -44.61
CA LEU A 203 16.84 9.36 -45.21
C LEU A 203 16.26 8.88 -46.56
N LEU A 204 14.94 8.65 -46.63
CA LEU A 204 14.28 8.28 -47.88
C LEU A 204 14.40 9.37 -48.95
N ARG A 205 14.27 10.65 -48.54
CA ARG A 205 14.42 11.79 -49.46
C ARG A 205 15.84 11.91 -50.00
N ASN A 206 16.83 11.72 -49.13
CA ASN A 206 18.24 11.78 -49.53
C ASN A 206 18.60 10.62 -50.48
N ASP A 207 18.21 9.38 -50.16
CA ASP A 207 18.44 8.21 -51.03
C ASP A 207 17.87 8.42 -52.44
N TYR A 208 16.64 8.93 -52.54
CA TYR A 208 16.03 9.25 -53.82
C TYR A 208 16.81 10.34 -54.59
N ASN A 209 17.16 11.44 -53.93
CA ASN A 209 17.89 12.54 -54.58
C ASN A 209 19.26 12.09 -55.08
N THR A 210 19.99 11.29 -54.30
CA THR A 210 21.30 10.75 -54.70
C THR A 210 21.18 9.86 -55.93
N LYS A 211 20.19 8.96 -55.95
CA LYS A 211 19.97 8.05 -57.08
C LYS A 211 19.48 8.78 -58.33
N LEU A 212 18.62 9.79 -58.17
CA LEU A 212 18.19 10.64 -59.27
C LEU A 212 19.35 11.47 -59.85
N SER A 213 20.21 12.01 -58.99
CA SER A 213 21.43 12.71 -59.43
C SER A 213 22.37 11.79 -60.20
N ALA A 214 22.58 10.57 -59.71
CA ALA A 214 23.41 9.57 -60.40
C ALA A 214 22.82 9.19 -61.77
N LEU A 215 21.51 8.99 -61.85
CA LEU A 215 20.80 8.75 -63.11
C LEU A 215 21.01 9.91 -64.09
N ASN A 216 20.86 11.17 -63.64
CA ASN A 216 21.04 12.34 -64.50
C ASN A 216 22.49 12.51 -64.99
N GLN A 217 23.48 12.16 -64.16
CA GLN A 217 24.88 12.18 -64.57
C GLN A 217 25.16 11.11 -65.63
N ILE A 218 24.67 9.88 -65.41
CA ILE A 218 24.84 8.77 -66.35
C ILE A 218 24.07 9.02 -67.64
N SER A 219 22.89 9.65 -67.59
CA SER A 219 22.15 9.99 -68.81
C SER A 219 22.90 10.99 -69.69
N GLN A 220 23.56 11.98 -69.08
CA GLN A 220 24.36 12.98 -69.81
C GLN A 220 25.59 12.36 -70.48
N THR A 221 26.18 11.32 -69.89
CA THR A 221 27.33 10.62 -70.49
C THR A 221 26.91 9.56 -71.51
N ALA A 222 25.78 8.87 -71.27
CA ALA A 222 25.28 7.81 -72.14
C ALA A 222 24.57 8.34 -73.39
N ASP A 223 23.94 9.51 -73.31
CA ASP A 223 23.31 10.20 -74.44
C ASP A 223 23.58 11.71 -74.36
N PRO A 224 24.76 12.16 -74.81
CA PRO A 224 25.15 13.58 -74.79
C PRO A 224 24.27 14.44 -75.70
N THR A 225 23.71 13.84 -76.75
CA THR A 225 22.90 14.51 -77.78
C THR A 225 21.43 14.62 -77.40
N GLY A 226 20.97 13.91 -76.36
CA GLY A 226 19.56 13.80 -76.01
C GLY A 226 18.73 13.13 -77.10
N SER A 227 19.33 12.29 -77.94
CA SER A 227 18.66 11.63 -79.07
C SER A 227 17.75 10.48 -78.62
N GLY A 228 17.89 10.02 -77.37
CA GLY A 228 17.24 8.84 -76.83
C GLY A 228 17.90 7.52 -77.25
N THR A 229 19.05 7.57 -77.94
CA THR A 229 19.78 6.39 -78.41
C THR A 229 21.11 6.25 -77.66
N ILE A 230 21.31 5.09 -77.00
CA ILE A 230 22.56 4.78 -76.29
C ILE A 230 23.38 3.82 -77.15
N ASP A 231 24.49 4.31 -77.70
CA ASP A 231 25.24 3.62 -78.75
C ASP A 231 26.14 2.48 -78.24
N THR A 232 26.48 2.47 -76.95
CA THR A 232 27.35 1.43 -76.36
C THR A 232 26.57 0.50 -75.42
N PRO A 233 26.75 -0.84 -75.53
CA PRO A 233 26.10 -1.80 -74.64
C PRO A 233 26.43 -1.59 -73.16
N ASP A 234 27.62 -1.08 -72.86
CA ASP A 234 28.06 -0.80 -71.49
C ASP A 234 27.39 0.45 -70.91
N ALA A 235 27.28 1.54 -71.69
CA ALA A 235 26.53 2.72 -71.26
C ALA A 235 25.04 2.40 -71.06
N TYR A 236 24.47 1.54 -71.91
CA TYR A 236 23.08 1.11 -71.74
C TYR A 236 22.87 0.32 -70.44
N ARG A 237 23.80 -0.58 -70.09
CA ARG A 237 23.75 -1.32 -68.83
C ARG A 237 23.82 -0.40 -67.62
N GLN A 238 24.77 0.54 -67.61
CA GLN A 238 24.92 1.52 -66.53
C GLN A 238 23.69 2.42 -66.39
N TYR A 239 23.15 2.90 -67.51
CA TYR A 239 21.92 3.67 -67.53
C TYR A 239 20.74 2.89 -66.96
N ASN A 240 20.53 1.64 -67.42
CA ASN A 240 19.43 0.80 -66.98
C ASN A 240 19.53 0.45 -65.48
N GLU A 241 20.74 0.20 -64.96
CA GLU A 241 20.96 -0.03 -63.53
C GLU A 241 20.63 1.22 -62.70
N ALA A 242 21.13 2.39 -63.11
CA ALA A 242 20.83 3.66 -62.43
C ALA A 242 19.33 4.00 -62.50
N TYR A 243 18.68 3.72 -63.64
CA TYR A 243 17.24 3.91 -63.82
C TYR A 243 16.44 3.03 -62.86
N ARG A 244 16.74 1.73 -62.81
CA ARG A 244 16.09 0.80 -61.87
C ARG A 244 16.33 1.18 -60.41
N ALA A 245 17.52 1.67 -60.07
CA ALA A 245 17.82 2.14 -58.72
C ALA A 245 16.99 3.37 -58.34
N ALA A 246 16.88 4.35 -59.25
CA ALA A 246 16.06 5.55 -59.06
C ALA A 246 14.56 5.21 -58.98
N GLU A 247 14.08 4.32 -59.84
CA GLU A 247 12.69 3.82 -59.85
C GLU A 247 12.35 3.09 -58.54
N ALA A 248 13.23 2.21 -58.05
CA ALA A 248 13.06 1.51 -56.78
C ALA A 248 13.03 2.50 -55.58
N ALA A 249 13.79 3.59 -55.64
CA ALA A 249 13.71 4.66 -54.64
C ALA A 249 12.42 5.49 -54.79
N GLN A 250 11.93 5.71 -56.01
CA GLN A 250 10.67 6.39 -56.29
C GLN A 250 9.45 5.61 -55.76
N GLN A 251 9.47 4.28 -55.85
CA GLN A 251 8.41 3.43 -55.29
C GLN A 251 8.28 3.59 -53.76
N LYS A 252 9.35 3.99 -53.07
CA LYS A 252 9.33 4.32 -51.63
C LYS A 252 8.71 5.68 -51.32
N ASN A 253 8.27 6.45 -52.31
CA ASN A 253 7.62 7.75 -52.09
C ASN A 253 6.31 7.62 -51.28
N GLY A 254 5.61 6.48 -51.38
CA GLY A 254 4.47 6.18 -50.51
C GLY A 254 4.86 6.14 -49.03
N LEU A 255 5.97 5.46 -48.70
CA LEU A 255 6.51 5.40 -47.34
C LEU A 255 6.98 6.77 -46.85
N PHE A 256 7.66 7.54 -47.70
CA PHE A 256 8.05 8.91 -47.38
C PHE A 256 6.84 9.77 -46.97
N LYS A 257 5.78 9.79 -47.79
CA LYS A 257 4.54 10.54 -47.50
C LYS A 257 3.90 10.08 -46.20
N ALA A 258 3.87 8.77 -45.95
CA ALA A 258 3.36 8.21 -44.70
C ALA A 258 4.17 8.69 -43.48
N CYS A 259 5.51 8.64 -43.55
CA CYS A 259 6.38 9.10 -42.47
C CYS A 259 6.25 10.60 -42.19
N VAL A 260 6.16 11.43 -43.24
CA VAL A 260 5.90 12.87 -43.09
C VAL A 260 4.53 13.12 -42.46
N GLY A 261 3.49 12.38 -42.89
CA GLY A 261 2.16 12.47 -42.31
C GLY A 261 2.13 12.11 -40.83
N VAL A 262 2.77 11.00 -40.45
CA VAL A 262 2.91 10.57 -39.03
C VAL A 262 3.68 11.60 -38.22
N ALA A 263 4.80 12.10 -38.74
CA ALA A 263 5.59 13.13 -38.06
C ALA A 263 4.77 14.41 -37.83
N ALA A 264 4.02 14.87 -38.84
CA ALA A 264 3.18 16.05 -38.74
C ALA A 264 2.02 15.88 -37.73
N VAL A 265 1.35 14.73 -37.73
CA VAL A 265 0.29 14.45 -36.76
C VAL A 265 0.85 14.36 -35.34
N ALA A 266 2.01 13.72 -35.17
CA ALA A 266 2.66 13.58 -33.87
C ALA A 266 3.12 14.94 -33.31
N THR A 267 3.69 15.82 -34.14
CA THR A 267 4.09 17.18 -33.71
C THR A 267 2.88 18.04 -33.35
N VAL A 268 1.79 17.98 -34.13
CA VAL A 268 0.53 18.67 -33.80
C VAL A 268 -0.06 18.15 -32.50
N ALA A 269 -0.06 16.83 -32.28
CA ALA A 269 -0.52 16.22 -31.04
C ALA A 269 0.34 16.64 -29.83
N GLU A 270 1.66 16.70 -30.00
CA GLU A 270 2.57 17.18 -28.96
C GLU A 270 2.33 18.66 -28.61
N LEU A 271 2.20 19.53 -29.63
CA LEU A 271 1.82 20.94 -29.46
C LEU A 271 0.48 21.08 -28.74
N TYR A 272 -0.52 20.28 -29.12
CA TYR A 272 -1.81 20.27 -28.47
C TYR A 272 -1.70 19.89 -26.99
N LEU A 273 -0.93 18.83 -26.66
CA LEU A 273 -0.69 18.37 -25.29
C LEU A 273 0.21 19.32 -24.46
N LEU A 274 0.99 20.18 -25.11
CA LEU A 274 1.78 21.23 -24.45
C LEU A 274 0.91 22.46 -24.14
N LEU A 275 0.06 22.88 -25.09
CA LEU A 275 -0.76 24.07 -24.96
C LEU A 275 -2.00 23.84 -24.09
N HIS A 276 -2.62 22.67 -24.16
CA HIS A 276 -3.83 22.37 -23.40
C HIS A 276 -3.48 21.61 -22.12
N LYS A 277 -3.37 22.35 -21.01
CA LYS A 277 -3.43 21.73 -19.68
C LYS A 277 -4.83 21.14 -19.51
N PRO A 278 -4.97 19.86 -19.15
CA PRO A 278 -6.29 19.31 -18.90
C PRO A 278 -6.94 20.08 -17.77
N LYS A 279 -8.22 20.42 -17.94
CA LYS A 279 -9.02 21.01 -16.86
C LYS A 279 -8.87 20.10 -15.64
N PRO A 280 -8.58 20.65 -14.45
CA PRO A 280 -8.56 19.83 -13.24
C PRO A 280 -9.90 19.11 -13.17
N LYS A 281 -9.87 17.78 -13.18
CA LYS A 281 -11.06 17.01 -12.84
C LYS A 281 -11.33 17.36 -11.39
N THR A 282 -12.25 18.28 -11.15
CA THR A 282 -12.86 18.45 -9.84
C THR A 282 -13.44 17.10 -9.50
N THR A 283 -12.75 16.35 -8.64
CA THR A 283 -13.34 15.19 -8.00
C THR A 283 -14.65 15.68 -7.40
N ALA A 284 -15.76 15.10 -7.86
CA ALA A 284 -17.12 15.49 -7.53
C ALA A 284 -17.46 15.41 -6.04
N LEU A 285 -16.50 15.16 -5.16
CA LEU A 285 -16.66 15.11 -3.72
C LEU A 285 -16.15 16.42 -3.13
N GLN A 286 -17.06 17.38 -2.92
CA GLN A 286 -16.76 18.59 -2.17
C GLN A 286 -17.33 18.45 -0.75
N TRP A 287 -16.45 18.51 0.24
CA TRP A 287 -16.83 18.62 1.64
C TRP A 287 -17.04 20.09 1.96
N LYS A 288 -18.29 20.49 2.25
CA LYS A 288 -18.60 21.85 2.70
C LYS A 288 -19.20 21.79 4.12
N PRO A 289 -18.74 22.65 5.05
CA PRO A 289 -19.42 22.80 6.33
C PRO A 289 -20.84 23.32 6.09
N SER A 290 -21.85 22.65 6.64
CA SER A 290 -23.24 23.10 6.55
C SER A 290 -23.40 24.39 7.34
N SER A 291 -23.89 25.45 6.70
CA SER A 291 -24.20 26.73 7.37
C SER A 291 -25.50 26.67 8.18
N GLN A 292 -26.26 25.58 8.10
CA GLN A 292 -27.58 25.44 8.72
C GLN A 292 -27.68 24.28 9.72
N SER A 293 -26.62 23.49 9.90
CA SER A 293 -26.59 22.38 10.86
C SER A 293 -25.17 22.09 11.32
N TRP A 294 -25.00 21.61 12.56
CA TRP A 294 -23.76 20.93 12.96
C TRP A 294 -23.62 19.61 12.19
N GLY A 295 -23.09 19.65 10.97
CA GLY A 295 -22.90 18.50 10.10
C GLY A 295 -22.10 18.82 8.84
N LEU A 296 -21.38 17.83 8.31
CA LEU A 296 -20.67 17.90 7.03
C LEU A 296 -21.66 17.60 5.90
N ALA A 297 -21.84 18.55 4.97
CA ALA A 297 -22.60 18.30 3.75
C ALA A 297 -21.66 17.66 2.71
N ILE A 298 -22.03 16.48 2.22
CA ILE A 298 -21.36 15.83 1.09
C ILE A 298 -22.11 16.24 -0.17
N GLY A 299 -21.53 17.16 -0.93
CA GLY A 299 -22.05 17.52 -2.24
C GLY A 299 -21.44 16.63 -3.32
N TYR A 300 -22.28 15.97 -4.11
CA TYR A 300 -21.89 15.29 -5.34
C TYR A 300 -22.42 16.05 -6.55
N THR A 301 -21.53 16.59 -7.38
CA THR A 301 -21.88 17.27 -8.64
C THR A 301 -21.49 16.38 -9.82
N PHE A 302 -22.49 15.94 -10.59
CA PHE A 302 -22.33 15.22 -11.85
C PHE A 302 -21.72 16.11 -12.94
#